data_AF-A0AAN3T7T5-F1
#
_entry.id   AF-A0AAN3T7T5-F1
#
_cell.length_a   1.000
_cell.length_b   1.000
_cell.length_c   1.000
_cell.angle_alpha   90.00
_cell.angle_beta   90.00
_cell.angle_gamma   90.00
#
_symmetry.space_group_name_H-M   'P 1'
#
loop_
_entity.id
_entity.type
_entity.pdbx_description
1 polymer ?
#
loop_
_entity_poly.entity_id
_entity_poly.type
_entity_poly.pdbx_seq_one_letter_code
_entity_poly.pdbx_strand_id
1 'polypeptide(L)'
;LAIQNDLLESLSKALNQPWPQRMQETLQKILPHRGALLTNFYQAHDYLLHGDDKSLNRASELLGEIVQSSPEFTYARAEKALVDIVRHSQHPLDEKQLAALNTEIDNIVTLPELNNLSIIYQIKAVSALVKGKTDESYQAINTGIDLEMSWLNYVLLGKVYEMKGMNREAADAYLTAFNLRPGANTLYWIENGIFQTSVPYVVPYLDKFLASE
;
A
#
# COMPACT_ATOMS: atom_id res chain seq x y z
N LEU A 1 16.09 14.38 -1.95
CA LEU A 1 14.91 15.20 -1.62
C LEU A 1 14.89 16.56 -2.32
N ALA A 2 16.01 17.30 -2.39
CA ALA A 2 16.04 18.66 -2.99
C ALA A 2 15.44 18.74 -4.41
N ILE A 3 15.79 17.81 -5.32
CA ILE A 3 15.23 17.78 -6.69
C ILE A 3 13.71 17.56 -6.71
N GLN A 4 13.21 16.66 -5.86
CA GLN A 4 11.78 16.41 -5.74
C GLN A 4 11.04 17.63 -5.20
N ASN A 5 11.62 18.35 -4.23
CA ASN A 5 11.04 19.55 -3.67
C ASN A 5 10.93 20.67 -4.72
N ASP A 6 12.00 20.91 -5.48
CA ASP A 6 12.02 21.89 -6.58
C ASP A 6 10.97 21.56 -7.66
N LEU A 7 10.83 20.27 -8.01
CA LEU A 7 9.78 19.82 -8.93
C LEU A 7 8.37 20.08 -8.38
N LEU A 8 8.12 19.75 -7.11
CA LEU A 8 6.81 19.97 -6.48
C LEU A 8 6.46 21.46 -6.39
N GLU A 9 7.42 22.32 -6.07
CA GLU A 9 7.23 23.78 -6.07
C GLU A 9 6.93 24.30 -7.49
N SER A 10 7.68 23.80 -8.48
CA SER A 10 7.47 24.13 -9.89
C SER A 10 6.07 23.71 -10.38
N LEU A 11 5.62 22.51 -10.03
CA LEU A 11 4.29 22.00 -10.37
C LEU A 11 3.17 22.80 -9.69
N SER A 12 3.33 23.13 -8.40
CA SER A 12 2.37 23.99 -7.67
C SER A 12 2.15 25.31 -8.40
N LYS A 13 3.24 25.96 -8.85
CA LYS A 13 3.16 27.20 -9.61
C LYS A 13 2.55 27.00 -11.00
N ALA A 14 3.00 26.00 -11.74
CA ALA A 14 2.57 25.76 -13.13
C ALA A 14 1.09 25.36 -13.23
N LEU A 15 0.58 24.61 -12.25
CA LEU A 15 -0.80 24.13 -12.19
C LEU A 15 -1.73 25.08 -11.43
N ASN A 16 -1.22 26.19 -10.88
CA ASN A 16 -1.95 27.08 -9.98
C ASN A 16 -2.61 26.30 -8.82
N GLN A 17 -1.85 25.39 -8.22
CA GLN A 17 -2.32 24.46 -7.21
C GLN A 17 -1.43 24.50 -5.97
N PRO A 18 -1.74 25.36 -4.98
CA PRO A 18 -1.03 25.36 -3.71
C PRO A 18 -1.15 24.00 -3.00
N TRP A 19 -0.05 23.54 -2.40
CA TRP A 19 -0.05 22.30 -1.64
C TRP A 19 -0.69 22.52 -0.26
N PRO A 20 -1.77 21.79 0.09
CA PRO A 20 -2.42 21.95 1.38
C PRO A 20 -1.50 21.50 2.51
N GLN A 21 -1.72 22.05 3.72
CA GLN A 21 -0.90 21.76 4.90
C GLN A 21 -0.76 20.25 5.16
N ARG A 22 -1.86 19.49 5.06
CA ARG A 22 -1.85 18.02 5.21
C ARG A 22 -0.84 17.35 4.28
N MET A 23 -0.78 17.75 3.01
CA MET A 23 0.17 17.17 2.04
C MET A 23 1.62 17.44 2.45
N GLN A 24 1.92 18.66 2.89
CA GLN A 24 3.26 19.04 3.32
C GLN A 24 3.69 18.25 4.57
N GLU A 25 2.80 18.15 5.57
CA GLU A 25 3.04 17.36 6.78
C GLU A 25 3.22 15.86 6.47
N THR A 26 2.43 15.31 5.56
CA THR A 26 2.56 13.93 5.11
C THR A 26 3.91 13.69 4.44
N LEU A 27 4.34 14.55 3.51
CA LEU A 27 5.64 14.40 2.83
C LEU A 27 6.84 14.40 3.80
N GLN A 28 6.74 15.15 4.90
CA GLN A 28 7.76 15.11 5.96
C GLN A 28 7.80 13.78 6.72
N LYS A 29 6.70 13.02 6.74
CA LYS A 29 6.62 11.77 7.51
C LYS A 29 6.90 10.53 6.67
N ILE A 30 6.62 10.56 5.37
CA ILE A 30 6.68 9.36 4.50
C ILE A 30 8.00 9.19 3.75
N LEU A 31 8.92 10.17 3.83
CA LEU A 31 10.21 10.11 3.15
C LEU A 31 11.35 10.14 4.18
N PRO A 32 12.41 9.33 4.02
CA PRO A 32 13.54 9.36 4.93
C PRO A 32 14.35 10.65 4.72
N HIS A 33 14.63 11.38 5.80
CA HIS A 33 15.49 12.58 5.73
C HIS A 33 16.98 12.26 5.69
N ARG A 34 17.38 11.04 6.09
CA ARG A 34 18.75 10.55 5.94
C ARG A 34 19.01 10.22 4.47
N GLY A 35 19.67 11.14 3.77
CA GLY A 35 19.89 11.03 2.32
C GLY A 35 20.51 9.71 1.85
N ALA A 36 21.37 9.09 2.65
CA ALA A 36 21.99 7.80 2.35
C ALA A 36 20.99 6.63 2.24
N LEU A 37 19.80 6.75 2.83
CA LEU A 37 18.77 5.71 2.83
C LEU A 37 17.78 5.84 1.66
N LEU A 38 17.78 6.98 0.94
CA LEU A 38 16.80 7.26 -0.12
C LEU A 38 16.83 6.21 -1.23
N THR A 39 18.01 5.80 -1.70
CA THR A 39 18.13 4.80 -2.77
C THR A 39 17.49 3.47 -2.38
N ASN A 40 17.80 2.97 -1.18
CA ASN A 40 17.23 1.71 -0.69
C ASN A 40 15.72 1.84 -0.41
N PHE A 41 15.27 3.00 0.05
CA PHE A 41 13.85 3.26 0.27
C PHE A 41 13.06 3.24 -1.04
N TYR A 42 13.54 3.94 -2.08
CA TYR A 42 12.91 3.87 -3.41
C TYR A 42 12.96 2.47 -4.02
N GLN A 43 14.05 1.72 -3.80
CA GLN A 43 14.15 0.34 -4.25
C GLN A 43 13.14 -0.58 -3.54
N ALA A 44 12.94 -0.41 -2.23
CA ALA A 44 11.92 -1.13 -1.47
C ALA A 44 10.51 -0.79 -1.97
N HIS A 45 10.26 0.49 -2.26
CA HIS A 45 8.99 0.95 -2.81
C HIS A 45 8.74 0.33 -4.20
N ASP A 46 9.74 0.29 -5.08
CA ASP A 46 9.60 -0.34 -6.39
C ASP A 46 9.27 -1.85 -6.29
N TYR A 47 9.90 -2.56 -5.36
CA TYR A 47 9.54 -3.96 -5.07
C TYR A 47 8.11 -4.11 -4.53
N LEU A 48 7.62 -3.18 -3.71
CA LEU A 48 6.21 -3.16 -3.30
C LEU A 48 5.28 -3.01 -4.51
N LEU A 49 5.65 -2.17 -5.50
CA LEU A 49 4.84 -2.02 -6.72
C LEU A 49 4.74 -3.33 -7.52
N HIS A 50 5.80 -4.14 -7.56
CA HIS A 50 5.79 -5.44 -8.25
C HIS A 50 4.89 -6.46 -7.54
N GLY A 51 4.94 -6.52 -6.20
CA GLY A 51 4.00 -7.29 -5.38
C GLY A 51 4.23 -8.80 -5.33
N ASP A 52 5.10 -9.38 -6.17
CA ASP A 52 5.44 -10.80 -6.13
C ASP A 52 6.22 -11.18 -4.86
N ASP A 53 6.23 -12.47 -4.55
CA ASP A 53 6.82 -13.02 -3.33
C ASP A 53 8.29 -12.63 -3.15
N LYS A 54 9.10 -12.73 -4.20
CA LYS A 54 10.52 -12.40 -4.18
C LYS A 54 10.72 -10.89 -4.00
N SER A 55 9.95 -10.08 -4.72
CA SER A 55 9.98 -8.63 -4.56
C SER A 55 9.60 -8.21 -3.14
N LEU A 56 8.49 -8.72 -2.58
CA LEU A 56 8.09 -8.37 -1.22
C LEU A 56 9.07 -8.88 -0.16
N ASN A 57 9.68 -10.05 -0.34
CA ASN A 57 10.78 -10.51 0.51
C ASN A 57 11.92 -9.49 0.52
N ARG A 58 12.34 -9.02 -0.66
CA ARG A 58 13.42 -8.03 -0.77
C ARG A 58 13.02 -6.65 -0.22
N ALA A 59 11.77 -6.23 -0.39
CA ALA A 59 11.23 -5.01 0.21
C ALA A 59 11.30 -5.08 1.74
N SER A 60 10.86 -6.18 2.34
CA SER A 60 10.94 -6.37 3.81
C SER A 60 12.37 -6.32 4.33
N GLU A 61 13.33 -6.95 3.64
CA GLU A 61 14.76 -6.90 4.02
C GLU A 61 15.29 -5.46 4.02
N LEU A 62 15.09 -4.73 2.92
CA LEU A 62 15.55 -3.33 2.78
C LEU A 62 14.89 -2.42 3.81
N LEU A 63 13.59 -2.57 4.06
CA LEU A 63 12.88 -1.80 5.09
C LEU A 63 13.38 -2.15 6.49
N GLY A 64 13.76 -3.41 6.75
CA GLY A 64 14.40 -3.83 7.99
C GLY A 64 15.74 -3.12 8.23
N GLU A 65 16.59 -3.05 7.20
CA GLU A 65 17.86 -2.31 7.25
C GLU A 65 17.64 -0.81 7.48
N ILE A 66 16.62 -0.22 6.85
CA ILE A 66 16.25 1.19 7.02
C ILE A 66 15.77 1.45 8.45
N VAL A 67 14.90 0.60 9.00
CA VAL A 67 14.41 0.71 10.39
C VAL A 67 15.57 0.60 11.39
N GLN A 68 16.52 -0.31 11.14
CA GLN A 68 17.73 -0.41 11.98
C GLN A 68 18.62 0.83 11.87
N SER A 69 18.75 1.38 10.66
CA SER A 69 19.61 2.53 10.37
C SER A 69 19.00 3.88 10.76
N SER A 70 17.67 3.98 10.82
CA SER A 70 16.90 5.19 11.13
C SER A 70 15.68 4.82 11.99
N PRO A 71 15.87 4.49 13.28
CA PRO A 71 14.77 4.10 14.16
C PRO A 71 13.70 5.20 14.34
N GLU A 72 14.06 6.46 14.11
CA GLU A 72 13.15 7.60 14.13
C GLU A 72 12.21 7.66 12.92
N PHE A 73 12.53 6.99 11.82
CA PHE A 73 11.71 6.98 10.61
C PHE A 73 10.61 5.91 10.72
N THR A 74 9.62 6.21 11.54
CA THR A 74 8.54 5.27 11.90
C THR A 74 7.66 4.85 10.72
N TYR A 75 7.64 5.62 9.63
CA TYR A 75 6.96 5.21 8.41
C TYR A 75 7.56 3.94 7.79
N ALA A 76 8.90 3.78 7.75
CA ALA A 76 9.51 2.55 7.24
C ALA A 76 9.11 1.32 8.06
N ARG A 77 8.93 1.48 9.38
CA ARG A 77 8.42 0.42 10.25
C ARG A 77 6.98 0.03 9.89
N ALA A 78 6.13 1.01 9.61
CA ALA A 78 4.76 0.78 9.17
C ALA A 78 4.68 0.14 7.77
N GLU A 79 5.46 0.64 6.81
CA GLU A 79 5.53 0.07 5.46
C GLU A 79 6.05 -1.37 5.49
N LYS A 80 7.04 -1.67 6.34
CA LYS A 80 7.51 -3.03 6.57
C LYS A 80 6.40 -3.93 7.10
N ALA A 81 5.64 -3.47 8.09
CA ALA A 81 4.52 -4.24 8.63
C ALA A 81 3.44 -4.51 7.58
N LEU A 82 3.11 -3.51 6.73
CA LEU A 82 2.20 -3.73 5.60
C LEU A 82 2.74 -4.82 4.66
N VAL A 83 4.00 -4.70 4.24
CA VAL A 83 4.67 -5.69 3.38
C VAL A 83 4.63 -7.09 4.01
N ASP A 84 4.94 -7.20 5.30
CA ASP A 84 4.97 -8.49 6.01
C ASP A 84 3.60 -9.15 6.14
N ILE A 85 2.52 -8.39 6.29
CA ILE A 85 1.16 -8.96 6.31
C ILE A 85 0.77 -9.46 4.91
N VAL A 86 1.14 -8.74 3.85
CA VAL A 86 0.91 -9.21 2.48
C VAL A 86 1.72 -10.48 2.22
N ARG A 87 2.99 -10.52 2.63
CA ARG A 87 3.83 -11.74 2.54
C ARG A 87 3.21 -12.90 3.31
N HIS A 88 2.63 -12.66 4.49
CA HIS A 88 1.91 -13.69 5.24
C HIS A 88 0.73 -14.27 4.45
N SER A 89 0.01 -13.46 3.67
CA SER A 89 -1.08 -13.96 2.81
C SER A 89 -0.58 -14.83 1.64
N GLN A 90 0.65 -14.60 1.16
CA GLN A 90 1.29 -15.40 0.10
C GLN A 90 1.91 -16.69 0.65
N HIS A 91 2.60 -16.57 1.79
CA HIS A 91 3.29 -17.64 2.49
C HIS A 91 2.98 -17.54 3.99
N PRO A 92 2.02 -18.35 4.48
CA PRO A 92 1.60 -18.31 5.88
C PRO A 92 2.80 -18.48 6.83
N LEU A 93 2.85 -17.58 7.80
CA LEU A 93 3.81 -17.58 8.89
C LEU A 93 3.39 -18.63 9.92
N ASP A 94 4.36 -19.16 10.67
CA ASP A 94 4.03 -19.99 11.83
C ASP A 94 3.32 -19.18 12.93
N GLU A 95 2.66 -19.88 13.87
CA GLU A 95 1.85 -19.25 14.90
C GLU A 95 2.62 -18.22 15.74
N LYS A 96 3.90 -18.51 16.05
CA LYS A 96 4.76 -17.61 16.84
C LYS A 96 5.13 -16.36 16.06
N GLN A 97 5.49 -16.52 14.79
CA GLN A 97 5.80 -15.43 13.88
C GLN A 97 4.57 -14.55 13.61
N LEU A 98 3.40 -15.16 13.41
CA LEU A 98 2.14 -14.44 13.21
C LEU A 98 1.73 -13.67 14.48
N ALA A 99 1.90 -14.24 15.67
CA ALA A 99 1.65 -13.54 16.93
C ALA A 99 2.58 -12.33 17.11
N ALA A 100 3.86 -12.47 16.75
CA ALA A 100 4.82 -11.38 16.77
C ALA A 100 4.44 -10.26 15.77
N LEU A 101 4.03 -10.63 14.54
CA LEU A 101 3.58 -9.67 13.54
C LEU A 101 2.31 -8.94 13.98
N ASN A 102 1.32 -9.64 14.56
CA ASN A 102 0.12 -8.98 15.11
C ASN A 102 0.46 -8.02 16.24
N THR A 103 1.35 -8.42 17.16
CA THR A 103 1.82 -7.53 18.24
C THR A 103 2.50 -6.28 17.68
N GLU A 104 3.30 -6.45 16.62
CA GLU A 104 3.98 -5.34 15.94
C GLU A 104 2.98 -4.38 15.29
N ILE A 105 1.95 -4.91 14.64
CA ILE A 105 0.85 -4.11 14.07
C ILE A 105 0.13 -3.32 15.15
N ASP A 106 -0.25 -3.97 16.26
CA ASP A 106 -0.95 -3.34 17.38
C ASP A 106 -0.14 -2.15 17.95
N ASN A 107 1.18 -2.29 18.02
CA ASN A 107 2.07 -1.21 18.43
C ASN A 107 2.11 -0.08 17.39
N ILE A 108 2.28 -0.40 16.10
CA ILE A 108 2.43 0.61 15.03
C ILE A 108 1.16 1.45 14.88
N VAL A 109 -0.03 0.83 14.91
CA VAL A 109 -1.31 1.52 14.66
C VAL A 109 -1.74 2.46 15.79
N THR A 110 -1.02 2.44 16.92
CA THR A 110 -1.23 3.33 18.06
C THR A 110 -0.19 4.45 18.17
N LEU A 111 0.82 4.48 17.29
CA LEU A 111 1.86 5.52 17.27
C LEU A 111 1.26 6.88 16.84
N PRO A 112 1.28 7.90 17.72
CA PRO A 112 0.63 9.19 17.44
C PRO A 112 1.18 9.91 16.20
N GLU A 113 2.46 9.75 15.91
CA GLU A 113 3.12 10.38 14.75
C GLU A 113 2.64 9.83 13.42
N LEU A 114 2.12 8.60 13.39
CA LEU A 114 1.54 7.96 12.22
C LEU A 114 0.03 8.21 12.08
N ASN A 115 -0.59 8.92 13.04
CA ASN A 115 -1.98 9.33 12.93
C ASN A 115 -2.19 10.15 11.65
N ASN A 116 -3.35 9.95 11.02
CA ASN A 116 -3.74 10.59 9.77
C ASN A 116 -2.85 10.24 8.55
N LEU A 117 -2.10 9.13 8.61
CA LEU A 117 -1.43 8.56 7.44
C LEU A 117 -2.19 7.36 6.90
N SER A 118 -2.36 7.28 5.57
CA SER A 118 -3.03 6.18 4.88
C SER A 118 -2.46 4.80 5.24
N ILE A 119 -1.14 4.71 5.48
CA ILE A 119 -0.45 3.45 5.79
C ILE A 119 -1.03 2.71 7.01
N ILE A 120 -1.51 3.43 8.03
CA ILE A 120 -2.15 2.81 9.20
C ILE A 120 -3.46 2.13 8.81
N TYR A 121 -4.21 2.73 7.90
CA TYR A 121 -5.49 2.21 7.43
C TYR A 121 -5.31 1.09 6.41
N GLN A 122 -4.24 1.14 5.60
CA GLN A 122 -3.81 0.03 4.75
C GLN A 122 -3.47 -1.21 5.59
N ILE A 123 -2.66 -1.05 6.64
CA ILE A 123 -2.32 -2.12 7.59
C ILE A 123 -3.58 -2.72 8.21
N LYS A 124 -4.48 -1.87 8.72
CA LYS A 124 -5.75 -2.31 9.33
C LYS A 124 -6.63 -3.06 8.33
N ALA A 125 -6.78 -2.55 7.11
CA ALA A 125 -7.56 -3.18 6.06
C ALA A 125 -7.00 -4.56 5.70
N VAL A 126 -5.70 -4.66 5.44
CA VAL A 126 -5.07 -5.93 5.06
C VAL A 126 -5.13 -6.93 6.22
N SER A 127 -4.85 -6.51 7.46
CA SER A 127 -4.97 -7.38 8.64
C SER A 127 -6.40 -7.91 8.80
N ALA A 128 -7.41 -7.06 8.60
CA ALA A 128 -8.81 -7.45 8.66
C ALA A 128 -9.23 -8.38 7.51
N LEU A 129 -8.77 -8.15 6.27
CA LEU A 129 -8.96 -9.06 5.13
C LEU A 129 -8.39 -10.44 5.42
N VAL A 130 -7.15 -10.54 5.90
CA VAL A 130 -6.51 -11.81 6.25
C VAL A 130 -7.30 -12.55 7.34
N LYS A 131 -7.95 -11.82 8.24
CA LYS A 131 -8.81 -12.37 9.31
C LYS A 131 -10.26 -12.62 8.88
N GLY A 132 -10.62 -12.36 7.62
CA GLY A 132 -11.99 -12.50 7.11
C GLY A 132 -12.99 -11.47 7.66
N LYS A 133 -12.50 -10.37 8.24
CA LYS A 133 -13.31 -9.34 8.89
C LYS A 133 -13.66 -8.20 7.92
N THR A 134 -14.61 -8.46 7.04
CA THR A 134 -14.94 -7.58 5.90
C THR A 134 -15.40 -6.19 6.30
N ASP A 135 -16.25 -6.05 7.33
CA ASP A 135 -16.76 -4.73 7.75
C ASP A 135 -15.66 -3.85 8.36
N GLU A 136 -14.78 -4.42 9.19
CA GLU A 136 -13.60 -3.72 9.74
C GLU A 136 -12.67 -3.27 8.61
N SER A 137 -12.43 -4.15 7.61
CA SER A 137 -11.60 -3.81 6.47
C SER A 137 -12.23 -2.72 5.59
N TYR A 138 -13.54 -2.79 5.37
CA TYR A 138 -14.28 -1.80 4.59
C TYR A 138 -14.20 -0.42 5.21
N GLN A 139 -14.40 -0.32 6.54
CA GLN A 139 -14.27 0.96 7.23
C GLN A 139 -12.84 1.50 7.14
N ALA A 140 -11.83 0.65 7.38
CA ALA A 140 -10.44 1.04 7.35
C ALA A 140 -10.05 1.57 5.97
N ILE A 141 -10.34 0.84 4.90
CA ILE A 141 -9.86 1.22 3.57
C ILE A 141 -10.52 2.50 3.04
N ASN A 142 -11.80 2.76 3.35
CA ASN A 142 -12.44 4.02 2.99
C ASN A 142 -11.74 5.22 3.66
N THR A 143 -11.37 5.11 4.95
CA THR A 143 -10.56 6.16 5.59
C THR A 143 -9.17 6.27 4.98
N GLY A 144 -8.56 5.15 4.55
CA GLY A 144 -7.31 5.15 3.80
C GLY A 144 -7.42 5.97 2.49
N ILE A 145 -8.50 5.81 1.76
CA ILE A 145 -8.78 6.54 0.50
C ILE A 145 -8.97 8.05 0.75
N ASP A 146 -9.65 8.44 1.84
CA ASP A 146 -9.83 9.86 2.21
C ASP A 146 -8.48 10.56 2.52
N LEU A 147 -7.49 9.79 2.98
CA LEU A 147 -6.14 10.26 3.26
C LEU A 147 -5.23 10.19 2.04
N GLU A 148 -5.37 9.16 1.21
CA GLU A 148 -4.54 8.91 0.04
C GLU A 148 -5.34 8.22 -1.07
N MET A 149 -5.59 8.94 -2.17
CA MET A 149 -6.14 8.36 -3.39
C MET A 149 -5.03 7.66 -4.17
N SER A 150 -4.81 6.37 -3.92
CA SER A 150 -3.78 5.56 -4.58
C SER A 150 -4.34 4.29 -5.21
N TRP A 151 -3.66 3.81 -6.26
CA TRP A 151 -4.03 2.58 -6.95
C TRP A 151 -4.11 1.38 -5.98
N LEU A 152 -3.18 1.28 -5.02
CA LEU A 152 -3.16 0.21 -4.03
C LEU A 152 -4.40 0.26 -3.11
N ASN A 153 -4.81 1.46 -2.67
CA ASN A 153 -6.01 1.60 -1.84
C ASN A 153 -7.27 1.13 -2.58
N TYR A 154 -7.38 1.40 -3.88
CA TYR A 154 -8.50 0.91 -4.69
C TYR A 154 -8.41 -0.60 -4.97
N VAL A 155 -7.21 -1.19 -5.11
CA VAL A 155 -7.08 -2.65 -5.13
C VAL A 155 -7.59 -3.26 -3.83
N LEU A 156 -7.18 -2.73 -2.67
CA LEU A 156 -7.63 -3.23 -1.37
C LEU A 156 -9.15 -3.08 -1.20
N LEU A 157 -9.74 -1.97 -1.65
CA LEU A 157 -11.19 -1.80 -1.66
C LEU A 157 -11.89 -2.84 -2.55
N GLY A 158 -11.34 -3.13 -3.72
CA GLY A 158 -11.83 -4.20 -4.59
C GLY A 158 -11.80 -5.56 -3.90
N LYS A 159 -10.71 -5.87 -3.20
CA LYS A 159 -10.58 -7.12 -2.42
C LYS A 159 -11.62 -7.20 -1.30
N VAL A 160 -11.92 -6.08 -0.64
CA VAL A 160 -13.01 -6.02 0.34
C VAL A 160 -14.36 -6.32 -0.31
N TYR A 161 -14.67 -5.69 -1.44
CA TYR A 161 -15.93 -5.92 -2.14
C TYR A 161 -16.07 -7.37 -2.62
N GLU A 162 -15.02 -7.99 -3.17
CA GLU A 162 -15.05 -9.41 -3.54
C GLU A 162 -15.32 -10.31 -2.34
N MET A 163 -14.67 -10.06 -1.19
CA MET A 163 -14.90 -10.85 0.02
C MET A 163 -16.32 -10.67 0.57
N LYS A 164 -16.99 -9.55 0.26
CA LYS A 164 -18.41 -9.31 0.56
C LYS A 164 -19.37 -9.88 -0.49
N GLY A 165 -18.87 -10.48 -1.58
CA GLY A 165 -19.68 -10.95 -2.71
C GLY A 165 -20.22 -9.85 -3.63
N MET A 166 -19.65 -8.64 -3.55
CA MET A 166 -20.07 -7.44 -4.28
C MET A 166 -19.22 -7.24 -5.55
N ASN A 167 -19.32 -8.18 -6.51
CA ASN A 167 -18.40 -8.23 -7.65
C ASN A 167 -18.47 -7.00 -8.58
N ARG A 168 -19.62 -6.32 -8.67
CA ARG A 168 -19.74 -5.12 -9.52
C ARG A 168 -18.95 -3.95 -8.93
N GLU A 169 -19.04 -3.77 -7.63
CA GLU A 169 -18.33 -2.76 -6.86
C GLU A 169 -16.84 -3.08 -6.79
N ALA A 170 -16.48 -4.37 -6.69
CA ALA A 170 -15.09 -4.81 -6.84
C ALA A 170 -14.52 -4.42 -8.21
N ALA A 171 -15.28 -4.67 -9.29
CA ALA A 171 -14.87 -4.33 -10.64
C ALA A 171 -14.64 -2.82 -10.83
N ASP A 172 -15.51 -1.99 -10.29
CA ASP A 172 -15.37 -0.53 -10.33
C ASP A 172 -14.14 -0.04 -9.57
N ALA A 173 -13.88 -0.61 -8.38
CA ALA A 173 -12.68 -0.31 -7.61
C ALA A 173 -11.40 -0.73 -8.34
N TYR A 174 -11.36 -1.93 -8.92
CA TYR A 174 -10.21 -2.39 -9.71
C TYR A 174 -9.97 -1.59 -10.98
N LEU A 175 -11.05 -1.20 -11.68
CA LEU A 175 -10.93 -0.31 -12.83
C LEU A 175 -10.38 1.07 -12.41
N THR A 176 -10.81 1.58 -11.26
CA THR A 176 -10.28 2.82 -10.69
C THR A 176 -8.79 2.69 -10.35
N ALA A 177 -8.37 1.58 -9.74
CA ALA A 177 -6.96 1.30 -9.48
C ALA A 177 -6.13 1.30 -10.78
N PHE A 178 -6.64 0.63 -11.82
CA PHE A 178 -5.96 0.56 -13.12
C PHE A 178 -5.90 1.93 -13.81
N ASN A 179 -6.93 2.77 -13.69
CA ASN A 179 -6.89 4.14 -14.21
C ASN A 179 -5.87 5.03 -13.47
N LEU A 180 -5.68 4.82 -12.16
CA LEU A 180 -4.70 5.56 -11.36
C LEU A 180 -3.26 5.18 -11.69
N ARG A 181 -3.02 3.90 -12.05
CA ARG A 181 -1.71 3.42 -12.49
C ARG A 181 -1.86 2.21 -13.42
N PRO A 182 -2.02 2.41 -14.74
CA PRO A 182 -2.19 1.29 -15.66
C PRO A 182 -0.88 0.51 -15.81
N GLY A 183 -1.00 -0.81 -16.01
CA GLY A 183 0.12 -1.69 -16.35
C GLY A 183 0.24 -2.94 -15.45
N ALA A 184 1.25 -3.75 -15.76
CA ALA A 184 1.45 -5.09 -15.20
C ALA A 184 1.49 -5.13 -13.66
N ASN A 185 2.12 -4.15 -13.01
CA ASN A 185 2.20 -4.08 -11.55
C ASN A 185 0.81 -4.03 -10.89
N THR A 186 -0.03 -3.09 -11.33
CA THR A 186 -1.37 -2.94 -10.73
C THR A 186 -2.24 -4.14 -11.07
N LEU A 187 -2.10 -4.70 -12.27
CA LEU A 187 -2.80 -5.92 -12.65
C LEU A 187 -2.37 -7.12 -11.81
N TYR A 188 -1.08 -7.29 -11.54
CA TYR A 188 -0.56 -8.34 -10.67
C TYR A 188 -1.21 -8.27 -9.28
N TRP A 189 -1.33 -7.06 -8.72
CA TRP A 189 -2.00 -6.85 -7.44
C TRP A 189 -3.50 -7.12 -7.48
N ILE A 190 -4.19 -6.77 -8.57
CA ILE A 190 -5.61 -7.13 -8.78
C ILE A 190 -5.75 -8.66 -8.78
N GLU A 191 -4.92 -9.36 -9.55
CA GLU A 191 -5.01 -10.81 -9.72
C GLU A 191 -4.56 -11.59 -8.49
N ASN A 192 -3.53 -11.13 -7.77
CA ASN A 192 -2.79 -11.96 -6.80
C ASN A 192 -2.72 -11.36 -5.40
N GLY A 193 -3.04 -10.09 -5.22
CA GLY A 193 -2.91 -9.41 -3.92
C GLY A 193 -3.88 -9.98 -2.88
N ILE A 194 -3.36 -10.41 -1.73
CA ILE A 194 -4.10 -11.01 -0.59
C ILE A 194 -4.74 -12.37 -0.88
N PHE A 195 -5.53 -12.47 -1.94
CA PHE A 195 -6.11 -13.70 -2.47
C PHE A 195 -6.27 -13.58 -3.99
N GLN A 196 -6.41 -14.70 -4.68
CA GLN A 196 -6.54 -14.73 -6.14
C GLN A 196 -7.90 -14.19 -6.60
N THR A 197 -7.87 -13.33 -7.63
CA THR A 197 -9.05 -12.78 -8.29
C THR A 197 -9.06 -13.21 -9.75
N SER A 198 -10.17 -13.79 -10.20
CA SER A 198 -10.37 -14.15 -11.60
C SER A 198 -10.77 -12.92 -12.41
N VAL A 199 -9.80 -12.24 -13.05
CA VAL A 199 -10.04 -11.04 -13.88
C VAL A 199 -11.13 -11.25 -14.94
N PRO A 200 -11.17 -12.34 -15.71
CA PRO A 200 -12.25 -12.54 -16.71
C PRO A 200 -13.66 -12.62 -16.11
N TYR A 201 -13.77 -12.98 -14.82
CA TYR A 201 -15.05 -13.13 -14.13
C TYR A 201 -15.47 -11.85 -13.40
N VAL A 202 -14.52 -11.21 -12.71
CA VAL A 202 -14.79 -10.04 -11.87
C VAL A 202 -14.67 -8.74 -12.66
N VAL A 203 -13.66 -8.61 -13.53
CA VAL A 203 -13.36 -7.39 -14.28
C VAL A 203 -13.06 -7.69 -15.76
N PRO A 204 -14.02 -8.23 -16.52
CA PRO A 204 -13.80 -8.69 -17.90
C PRO A 204 -13.30 -7.60 -18.86
N TYR A 205 -13.47 -6.33 -18.51
CA TYR A 205 -12.96 -5.21 -19.31
C TYR A 205 -11.43 -5.10 -19.31
N LEU A 206 -10.76 -5.54 -18.24
CA LEU A 206 -9.29 -5.55 -18.18
C LEU A 206 -8.68 -6.69 -19.00
N ASP A 207 -9.44 -7.75 -19.27
CA ASP A 207 -9.02 -8.88 -20.11
C ASP A 207 -8.73 -8.45 -21.56
N LYS A 208 -9.45 -7.43 -22.06
CA LYS A 208 -9.20 -6.86 -23.39
C LYS A 208 -7.90 -6.05 -23.46
N PHE A 209 -7.47 -5.47 -22.35
CA PHE A 209 -6.17 -4.78 -22.28
C PHE A 209 -5.03 -5.79 -22.29
N LEU A 210 -5.16 -6.87 -21.51
CA LEU A 210 -4.22 -8.00 -21.51
C LEU A 210 -4.00 -8.62 -22.89
N ALA A 211 -5.05 -8.71 -23.71
CA ALA A 211 -4.96 -9.26 -25.05
C ALA A 211 -4.30 -8.33 -26.10
N SER A 212 -3.99 -7.08 -25.73
CA SER A 212 -3.50 -6.03 -26.63
C SER A 212 -2.05 -5.57 -26.37
N GLU A 213 -1.41 -6.08 -25.32
CA GLU A 213 0.06 -6.00 -25.10
C GLU A 213 0.77 -7.20 -25.75
#